data_AF-A0A6P8HD43-F1
#
_entry.id   AF-A0A6P8HD43-F1
#
_cell.length_a   1.000
_cell.length_b   1.000
_cell.length_c   1.000
_cell.angle_alpha   90.00
_cell.angle_beta   90.00
_cell.angle_gamma   90.00
#
_symmetry.space_group_name_H-M   'P 1'
#
loop_
_entity.id
_entity.type
_entity.pdbx_description
1 polymer ?
#
loop_
_entity_poly.entity_id
_entity_poly.type
_entity_poly.pdbx_seq_one_letter_code
_entity_poly.pdbx_strand_id
1 'polypeptide(L)'
;ILIVFLSDCSHAPELDSDSYFLSVYESNTTSQRNLNSEDKRKKLLRNLKKAYGLEKEAYEEDIDIPNKRKYRDRADLRRIKVGSDVPVELPDAPPASVHRPISSENKGRKMLEKMGWKAGEGLGKEGSGLKEPVSMGNRSMVQ
;
A
#
# COMPACT_ATOMS: atom_id res chain seq x y z
N ILE A 1 -48.64 -13.77 -42.16
CA ILE A 1 -47.38 -13.85 -42.95
C ILE A 1 -47.19 -12.49 -43.60
N LEU A 2 -46.28 -11.68 -43.10
CA LEU A 2 -45.76 -10.52 -43.81
C LEU A 2 -44.27 -10.39 -43.49
N ILE A 3 -43.54 -10.10 -44.55
CA ILE A 3 -42.14 -10.41 -44.81
C ILE A 3 -41.23 -9.39 -44.13
N VAL A 4 -40.06 -9.89 -43.72
CA VAL A 4 -38.87 -9.17 -43.25
C VAL A 4 -38.49 -8.02 -44.19
N PHE A 5 -38.26 -6.83 -43.65
CA PHE A 5 -37.24 -5.92 -44.18
C PHE A 5 -36.41 -5.40 -43.01
N LEU A 6 -35.19 -5.94 -42.94
CA LEU A 6 -34.09 -5.33 -42.21
C LEU A 6 -33.87 -3.92 -42.79
N SER A 7 -34.11 -2.90 -41.98
CA SER A 7 -33.60 -1.55 -42.24
C SER A 7 -32.32 -1.37 -41.43
N ASP A 8 -31.21 -1.46 -42.14
CA ASP A 8 -29.91 -0.83 -41.91
C ASP A 8 -29.59 -0.43 -40.47
N CYS A 9 -28.95 -1.37 -39.77
CA CYS A 9 -28.13 -1.08 -38.61
C CYS A 9 -26.90 -0.31 -39.10
N SER A 10 -27.02 1.02 -39.21
CA SER A 10 -25.86 1.88 -39.47
C SER A 10 -24.92 1.80 -38.28
N HIS A 11 -23.81 1.11 -38.56
CA HIS A 11 -22.61 0.91 -37.78
C HIS A 11 -22.22 2.18 -37.00
N ALA A 12 -22.54 2.21 -35.71
CA ALA A 12 -21.98 3.18 -34.79
C ALA A 12 -20.48 2.89 -34.66
N PRO A 13 -19.59 3.88 -34.81
CA PRO A 13 -18.17 3.64 -34.61
C PRO A 13 -17.96 3.21 -33.15
N GLU A 14 -17.46 2.01 -32.94
CA GLU A 14 -16.91 1.57 -31.66
C GLU A 14 -15.77 2.53 -31.30
N LEU A 15 -16.09 3.53 -30.48
CA LEU A 15 -15.10 4.40 -29.88
C LEU A 15 -14.36 3.58 -28.83
N ASP A 16 -13.28 2.96 -29.29
CA ASP A 16 -12.36 2.19 -28.47
C ASP A 16 -11.86 3.06 -27.29
N SER A 17 -12.16 2.62 -26.07
CA SER A 17 -11.78 3.30 -24.82
C SER A 17 -10.28 3.56 -24.75
N ASP A 18 -9.50 2.73 -25.45
CA ASP A 18 -8.05 2.77 -25.49
C ASP A 18 -7.52 3.92 -26.37
N SER A 19 -8.26 4.32 -27.40
CA SER A 19 -7.91 5.46 -28.27
C SER A 19 -8.11 6.82 -27.57
N TYR A 20 -9.19 6.94 -26.79
CA TYR A 20 -9.41 8.11 -25.94
C TYR A 20 -8.38 8.19 -24.81
N PHE A 21 -8.04 7.05 -24.20
CA PHE A 21 -7.01 6.99 -23.16
C PHE A 21 -5.61 7.34 -23.70
N LEU A 22 -5.24 6.82 -24.89
CA LEU A 22 -3.96 7.09 -25.54
C LEU A 22 -3.84 8.53 -26.03
N SER A 23 -4.88 9.12 -26.62
CA SER A 23 -4.83 10.53 -27.08
C SER A 23 -4.70 11.52 -25.91
N VAL A 24 -5.34 11.24 -24.77
CA VAL A 24 -5.15 11.99 -23.52
C VAL A 24 -3.74 11.79 -22.95
N TYR A 25 -3.14 10.61 -23.14
CA TYR A 25 -1.75 10.34 -22.74
C TYR A 25 -0.74 11.07 -23.65
N GLU A 26 -0.89 10.99 -24.97
CA GLU A 26 -0.01 11.60 -25.97
C GLU A 26 0.00 13.13 -25.90
N SER A 27 -1.17 13.75 -25.71
CA SER A 27 -1.31 15.20 -25.53
C SER A 27 -0.52 15.75 -24.34
N ASN A 28 -0.28 14.91 -23.32
CA ASN A 28 0.44 15.27 -22.11
C ASN A 28 1.97 15.14 -22.23
N THR A 29 2.51 14.55 -23.29
CA THR A 29 3.96 14.30 -23.45
C THR A 29 4.72 15.43 -24.14
N THR A 30 4.11 16.10 -25.13
CA THR A 30 4.77 17.10 -25.98
C THR A 30 5.16 18.38 -25.22
N SER A 31 4.50 18.67 -24.09
CA SER A 31 4.73 19.85 -23.25
C SER A 31 5.72 19.61 -22.08
N GLN A 32 6.21 18.38 -21.88
CA GLN A 32 6.99 18.01 -20.68
C GLN A 32 8.51 18.14 -20.86
N ARG A 33 9.00 18.55 -22.04
CA ARG A 33 10.42 18.46 -22.36
C ARG A 33 11.31 19.45 -21.59
N ASN A 34 10.75 20.54 -21.07
CA ASN A 34 11.50 21.64 -20.43
C ASN A 34 11.17 21.88 -18.94
N LEU A 35 10.55 20.92 -18.25
CA LEU A 35 10.21 21.05 -16.81
C LEU A 35 11.17 20.25 -15.93
N ASN A 36 11.54 20.83 -14.78
CA ASN A 36 12.28 20.14 -13.72
C ASN A 36 11.51 18.89 -13.23
N SER A 37 12.20 17.88 -12.71
CA SER A 37 11.60 16.60 -12.26
C SER A 37 10.49 16.81 -11.22
N GLU A 38 10.70 17.76 -10.30
CA GLU A 38 9.71 18.16 -9.31
C GLU A 38 8.46 18.81 -9.92
N ASP A 39 8.62 19.61 -10.98
CA ASP A 39 7.50 20.27 -11.64
C ASP A 39 6.66 19.28 -12.46
N LYS A 40 7.32 18.29 -13.07
CA LYS A 40 6.66 17.14 -13.69
C LYS A 40 5.82 16.37 -12.67
N ARG A 41 6.40 16.06 -11.50
CA ARG A 41 5.73 15.37 -10.39
C ARG A 41 4.52 16.17 -9.89
N LYS A 42 4.68 17.47 -9.63
CA LYS A 42 3.58 18.35 -9.20
C LYS A 42 2.46 18.42 -10.23
N LYS A 43 2.79 18.50 -11.52
CA LYS A 43 1.81 18.53 -12.61
C LYS A 43 1.04 17.20 -12.72
N LEU A 44 1.74 16.07 -12.65
CA LEU A 44 1.12 14.74 -12.62
C LEU A 44 0.16 14.60 -11.42
N LEU A 45 0.59 15.02 -10.24
CA LEU A 45 -0.27 15.01 -9.04
C LEU A 45 -1.50 15.90 -9.18
N ARG A 46 -1.38 17.09 -9.78
CA ARG A 46 -2.53 17.95 -10.08
C ARG A 46 -3.50 17.29 -11.05
N ASN A 47 -2.99 16.67 -12.11
CA ASN A 47 -3.81 15.96 -13.10
C ASN A 47 -4.52 14.75 -12.48
N LEU A 48 -3.84 14.00 -11.60
CA LEU A 48 -4.46 12.90 -10.84
C LEU A 48 -5.58 13.44 -9.94
N LYS A 49 -5.33 14.48 -9.16
CA LYS A 49 -6.38 15.11 -8.34
C LYS A 49 -7.57 15.57 -9.19
N LYS A 50 -7.31 16.11 -10.38
CA LYS A 50 -8.34 16.49 -11.35
C LYS A 50 -9.18 15.32 -11.83
N ALA A 51 -8.52 14.25 -12.29
CA ALA A 51 -9.19 13.08 -12.83
C ALA A 51 -10.11 12.39 -11.82
N TYR A 52 -9.74 12.42 -10.53
CA TYR A 52 -10.52 11.84 -9.45
C TYR A 52 -11.42 12.84 -8.71
N GLY A 53 -11.54 14.08 -9.18
CA GLY A 53 -12.39 15.11 -8.56
C GLY A 53 -11.91 15.62 -7.19
N LEU A 54 -10.64 15.35 -6.84
CA LEU A 54 -9.99 15.71 -5.57
C LEU A 54 -9.30 17.09 -5.64
N GLU A 55 -9.63 17.93 -6.62
CA GLU A 55 -9.02 19.26 -6.78
C GLU A 55 -9.34 20.21 -5.61
N LYS A 56 -10.49 19.99 -4.96
CA LYS A 56 -11.00 20.84 -3.88
C LYS A 56 -10.60 20.39 -2.48
N GLU A 57 -9.94 19.24 -2.33
CA GLU A 57 -9.65 18.65 -1.01
C GLU A 57 -8.33 19.13 -0.39
N ALA A 58 -8.07 20.44 -0.47
CA ALA A 58 -7.13 21.07 0.45
C ALA A 58 -7.88 21.35 1.76
N TYR A 59 -8.20 20.27 2.50
CA TYR A 59 -8.65 20.31 3.89
C TYR A 59 -9.77 21.32 4.19
N GLU A 60 -10.97 21.06 3.67
CA GLU A 60 -12.20 21.63 4.22
C GLU A 60 -12.59 20.74 5.42
N GLU A 61 -12.50 21.27 6.65
CA GLU A 61 -12.88 20.53 7.87
C GLU A 61 -14.38 20.19 7.91
N ASP A 62 -15.18 20.80 7.04
CA ASP A 62 -16.64 20.72 7.04
C ASP A 62 -17.23 20.21 5.71
N ILE A 63 -16.65 19.16 5.12
CA ILE A 63 -17.38 18.42 4.08
C ILE A 63 -18.50 17.65 4.80
N ASP A 64 -19.71 18.19 4.75
CA ASP A 64 -20.92 17.49 5.20
C ASP A 64 -21.21 16.36 4.21
N ILE A 65 -20.48 15.24 4.37
CA ILE A 65 -20.64 14.03 3.57
C ILE A 65 -22.12 13.62 3.75
N PRO A 66 -22.95 13.67 2.68
CA PRO A 66 -24.30 13.14 2.79
C PRO A 66 -24.12 11.67 3.14
N ASN A 67 -24.57 11.29 4.34
CA ASN A 67 -24.31 10.00 5.01
C ASN A 67 -23.02 9.80 5.83
N LYS A 68 -22.43 10.83 6.45
CA LYS A 68 -21.47 10.60 7.56
C LYS A 68 -22.01 9.62 8.61
N ARG A 69 -23.33 9.66 8.86
CA ARG A 69 -24.05 8.75 9.78
C ARG A 69 -24.25 7.31 9.26
N LYS A 70 -24.05 7.04 7.96
CA LYS A 70 -24.25 5.70 7.34
C LYS A 70 -22.95 5.05 6.87
N TYR A 71 -21.84 5.79 6.82
CA TYR A 71 -20.52 5.17 6.71
C TYR A 71 -20.21 4.44 8.02
N ARG A 72 -20.58 3.15 8.04
CA ARG A 72 -20.14 2.22 9.07
C ARG A 72 -18.77 1.72 8.67
N ASP A 73 -17.75 2.16 9.38
CA ASP A 73 -16.40 1.65 9.20
C ASP A 73 -16.35 0.16 9.59
N ARG A 74 -16.58 -0.70 8.60
CA ARG A 74 -16.52 -2.16 8.75
C ARG A 74 -15.09 -2.63 8.99
N ALA A 75 -14.07 -1.86 8.61
CA ALA A 75 -12.68 -2.21 8.83
C ALA A 75 -12.32 -2.02 10.31
N ASP A 76 -12.72 -0.90 10.92
CA ASP A 76 -12.58 -0.66 12.37
C ASP A 76 -13.42 -1.65 13.18
N LEU A 77 -14.67 -1.89 12.78
CA LEU A 77 -15.50 -2.90 13.44
C LEU A 77 -14.89 -4.30 13.34
N ARG A 78 -14.22 -4.66 12.24
CA ARG A 78 -13.45 -5.91 12.13
C ARG A 78 -12.18 -5.88 12.99
N ARG A 79 -11.46 -4.75 13.06
CA ARG A 79 -10.31 -4.59 13.96
C ARG A 79 -10.72 -4.80 15.42
N ILE A 80 -11.94 -4.42 15.81
CA ILE A 80 -12.47 -4.64 17.16
C ILE A 80 -13.02 -6.07 17.32
N LYS A 81 -13.81 -6.55 16.35
CA LYS A 81 -14.53 -7.84 16.43
C LYS A 81 -13.64 -9.05 16.23
N VAL A 82 -12.73 -8.98 15.25
CA VAL A 82 -11.79 -10.04 14.91
C VAL A 82 -10.47 -9.79 15.62
N GLY A 83 -10.03 -8.53 15.70
CA GLY A 83 -8.75 -8.20 16.30
C GLY A 83 -7.59 -8.91 15.63
N SER A 84 -6.44 -8.81 16.27
CA SER A 84 -5.38 -9.80 16.14
C SER A 84 -5.41 -10.65 17.41
N ASP A 85 -5.29 -11.97 17.30
CA ASP A 85 -5.08 -12.86 18.46
C ASP A 85 -3.73 -12.59 19.18
N VAL A 86 -2.94 -11.68 18.63
CA VAL A 86 -1.72 -11.16 19.26
C VAL A 86 -2.15 -10.34 20.47
N PRO A 87 -1.82 -10.76 21.70
CA PRO A 87 -2.01 -9.91 22.87
C PRO A 87 -1.27 -8.60 22.60
N VAL A 88 -1.93 -7.46 22.77
CA VAL A 88 -1.26 -6.17 22.84
C VAL A 88 -0.09 -6.34 23.79
N GLU A 89 1.13 -6.14 23.29
CA GLU A 89 2.34 -6.33 24.09
C GLU A 89 2.20 -5.48 25.36
N LEU A 90 2.48 -6.09 26.52
CA LEU A 90 2.39 -5.39 27.79
C LEU A 90 3.24 -4.12 27.71
N PRO A 91 2.78 -2.98 28.26
CA PRO A 91 3.53 -1.71 28.24
C PRO A 91 4.92 -1.83 28.90
N ASP A 92 5.13 -2.83 29.74
CA ASP A 92 6.38 -3.07 30.47
C ASP A 92 7.29 -4.12 29.81
N ALA A 93 6.90 -4.71 28.68
CA ALA A 93 7.76 -5.63 27.96
C ALA A 93 8.90 -4.82 27.31
N PRO A 94 10.18 -5.08 27.65
CA PRO A 94 11.28 -4.34 27.07
C PRO A 94 11.34 -4.61 25.56
N PRO A 95 11.54 -3.58 24.73
CA PRO A 95 11.63 -3.75 23.29
C PRO A 95 12.79 -4.67 22.91
N ALA A 96 12.69 -5.32 21.75
CA ALA A 96 13.76 -6.17 21.24
C ALA A 96 15.08 -5.37 21.18
N SER A 97 16.14 -5.93 21.76
CA SER A 97 17.46 -5.29 21.83
C SER A 97 18.52 -6.24 21.31
N VAL A 98 19.44 -5.71 20.51
CA VAL A 98 20.64 -6.43 20.04
C VAL A 98 21.55 -6.82 21.20
N HIS A 99 21.51 -6.06 22.30
CA HIS A 99 22.46 -6.17 23.42
C HIS A 99 21.98 -7.14 24.50
N ARG A 100 20.72 -7.58 24.42
CA ARG A 100 20.09 -8.46 25.41
C ARG A 100 19.65 -9.76 24.72
N PRO A 101 20.04 -10.93 25.25
CA PRO A 101 19.57 -12.20 24.71
C PRO A 101 18.05 -12.36 24.87
N ILE A 102 17.43 -13.08 23.95
CA ILE A 102 15.98 -13.33 23.96
C ILE A 102 15.60 -14.22 25.16
N SER A 103 14.61 -13.77 25.93
CA SER A 103 14.11 -14.48 27.12
C SER A 103 13.52 -15.86 26.79
N SER A 104 13.56 -16.78 27.77
CA SER A 104 12.97 -18.12 27.69
C SER A 104 11.49 -18.17 27.61
N GLU A 105 10.85 -17.11 28.06
CA GLU A 105 9.42 -16.97 27.96
C GLU A 105 8.95 -16.67 26.53
N ASN A 106 9.84 -16.11 25.69
CA ASN A 106 9.50 -15.68 24.35
C ASN A 106 9.00 -16.87 23.50
N LYS A 107 7.81 -16.71 22.92
CA LYS A 107 7.16 -17.75 22.11
C LYS A 107 7.99 -18.17 20.90
N GLY A 108 8.62 -17.22 20.21
CA GLY A 108 9.49 -17.49 19.07
C GLY A 108 10.70 -18.32 19.46
N ARG A 109 11.32 -18.02 20.61
CA ARG A 109 12.44 -18.81 21.12
C ARG A 109 12.05 -20.25 21.44
N LYS A 110 10.93 -20.46 22.14
CA LYS A 110 10.39 -21.80 22.43
C LYS A 110 10.08 -22.58 21.14
N MET A 111 9.60 -21.90 20.11
CA MET A 111 9.32 -22.52 18.81
C MET A 111 10.62 -22.96 18.12
N LEU A 112 11.64 -22.12 18.11
CA LEU A 112 12.96 -22.45 17.57
C LEU A 112 13.59 -23.64 18.32
N GLU A 113 13.54 -23.64 19.65
CA GLU A 113 14.03 -24.74 20.50
C GLU A 113 13.32 -26.07 20.15
N LYS A 114 12.01 -26.05 19.93
CA LYS A 114 11.25 -27.24 19.48
C LYS A 114 11.65 -27.74 18.10
N MET A 115 12.16 -26.86 17.24
CA MET A 115 12.68 -27.21 15.91
C MET A 115 14.16 -27.61 15.94
N GLY A 116 14.76 -27.74 17.13
CA GLY A 116 16.13 -28.21 17.32
C GLY A 116 17.18 -27.09 17.38
N TRP A 117 16.78 -25.82 17.30
CA TRP A 117 17.70 -24.70 17.46
C TRP A 117 18.12 -24.52 18.92
N LYS A 118 19.39 -24.21 19.17
CA LYS A 118 19.95 -23.98 20.50
C LYS A 118 20.47 -22.55 20.64
N ALA A 119 20.38 -22.01 21.85
CA ALA A 119 20.91 -20.67 22.13
C ALA A 119 22.41 -20.59 21.79
N GLY A 120 22.78 -19.59 20.97
CA GLY A 120 24.16 -19.38 20.51
C GLY A 120 24.54 -20.13 19.23
N GLU A 121 23.63 -20.93 18.68
CA GLU A 121 23.82 -21.63 17.41
C GLU A 121 23.26 -20.80 16.23
N GLY A 122 23.93 -20.84 15.08
CA GLY A 122 23.43 -20.23 13.86
C GLY A 122 22.28 -21.04 13.28
N LEU A 123 21.45 -20.43 12.44
CA LEU A 123 20.42 -21.17 11.69
C LEU A 123 21.02 -21.90 10.48
N GLY A 124 20.37 -22.96 10.00
CA GLY A 124 20.78 -23.72 8.82
C GLY A 124 21.14 -25.18 9.13
N LYS A 125 21.34 -25.98 8.08
CA LYS A 125 21.53 -27.45 8.19
C LYS A 125 22.67 -27.84 9.12
N GLU A 126 23.79 -27.11 9.06
CA GLU A 126 25.00 -27.36 9.85
C GLU A 126 25.19 -26.31 10.97
N GLY A 127 24.16 -25.51 11.27
CA GLY A 127 24.26 -24.40 12.25
C GLY A 127 25.21 -23.27 11.85
N SER A 128 25.56 -23.18 10.56
CA SER A 128 26.56 -22.25 10.01
C SER A 128 26.04 -20.84 9.70
N GLY A 129 24.75 -20.57 9.91
CA GLY A 129 24.17 -19.25 9.70
C GLY A 129 24.70 -18.20 10.67
N LEU A 130 24.38 -16.94 10.37
CA LEU A 130 24.76 -15.80 11.21
C LEU A 130 24.17 -15.94 12.63
N LYS A 131 25.04 -15.83 13.63
CA LYS A 131 24.68 -15.87 15.05
C LYS A 131 24.28 -14.51 15.60
N GLU A 132 24.87 -13.46 15.05
CA GLU A 132 24.65 -12.09 15.48
C GLU A 132 23.78 -11.33 14.47
N PRO A 133 22.95 -10.38 14.94
CA PRO A 133 22.14 -9.54 14.06
C PRO A 133 23.01 -8.70 13.12
N VAL A 134 22.53 -8.48 11.89
CA VAL A 134 23.20 -7.60 10.94
C VAL A 134 23.03 -6.15 11.37
N SER A 135 24.14 -5.43 11.51
CA SER A 135 24.11 -3.99 11.82
C SER A 135 23.66 -3.20 10.59
N MET A 136 22.61 -2.38 10.76
CA MET A 136 22.13 -1.47 9.72
C MET A 136 22.85 -0.14 9.88
N GLY A 137 23.63 0.27 8.88
CA GLY A 137 24.19 1.62 8.84
C GLY A 137 23.10 2.65 8.59
N ASN A 138 23.00 3.66 9.45
CA ASN A 138 22.11 4.80 9.20
C ASN A 138 22.61 5.53 7.96
N ARG A 139 21.89 5.40 6.84
CA ARG A 139 22.18 6.13 5.62
C ARG A 139 21.89 7.60 5.90
N SER A 140 22.92 8.39 6.20
CA SER A 140 22.77 9.82 6.44
C SER A 140 22.13 10.45 5.20
N MET A 141 20.97 11.09 5.38
CA MET A 141 20.46 12.00 4.36
C MET A 141 21.51 13.10 4.18
N VAL A 142 22.04 13.20 2.97
CA VAL A 142 22.86 14.34 2.58
C VAL A 142 21.97 15.57 2.69
N GLN A 143 22.34 16.50 3.56
CA GLN A 143 21.68 17.81 3.72
C GLN A 143 21.90 18.68 2.49
#